data_AF-A0A1F7J9I4-F1
#
_entry.id   AF-A0A1F7J9I4-F1
#
_cell.length_a   1.000
_cell.length_b   1.000
_cell.length_c   1.000
_cell.angle_alpha   90.00
_cell.angle_beta   90.00
_cell.angle_gamma   90.00
#
_symmetry.space_group_name_H-M   'P 1'
#
loop_
_entity.id
_entity.type
_entity.pdbx_description
1 polymer ?
#
loop_
_entity_poly.entity_id
_entity_poly.type
_entity_poly.pdbx_seq_one_letter_code
_entity_poly.pdbx_strand_id
1 'polypeptide(L)'
;MINPIRAWRTQKQIKHLLGKSGKIITWTTIYVTTPDFKKQAPYPVVLVEYIDGERAYGPLVNYGDCDLSIGKEVFGVLRIVRKGNSDEIIEYGIKFKPKA
;
A
#
# COMPACT_ATOMS: atom_id res chain seq x y z
N MET A 1 -16.72 -9.11 9.90
CA MET A 1 -15.91 -10.34 9.99
C MET A 1 -15.24 -10.59 8.65
N ILE A 2 -13.92 -10.70 8.62
CA ILE A 2 -13.15 -11.00 7.41
C ILE A 2 -13.28 -12.49 7.11
N ASN A 3 -13.57 -12.86 5.86
CA ASN A 3 -13.59 -14.26 5.46
C ASN A 3 -12.14 -14.80 5.35
N PRO A 4 -11.73 -15.78 6.18
CA PRO A 4 -10.38 -16.32 6.19
C PRO A 4 -9.91 -16.85 4.84
N ILE A 5 -10.81 -17.52 4.12
CA ILE A 5 -10.53 -18.18 2.84
C ILE A 5 -10.25 -17.11 1.77
N ARG A 6 -11.00 -16.01 1.78
CA ARG A 6 -10.79 -14.89 0.86
C ARG A 6 -9.46 -14.19 1.13
N ALA A 7 -9.14 -13.95 2.40
CA ALA A 7 -7.87 -13.35 2.80
C ALA A 7 -6.69 -14.23 2.31
N TRP A 8 -6.75 -15.53 2.57
CA TRP A 8 -5.71 -16.48 2.13
C TRP A 8 -5.52 -16.53 0.61
N ARG A 9 -6.62 -16.53 -0.17
CA ARG A 9 -6.53 -16.53 -1.64
C ARG A 9 -5.91 -15.25 -2.19
N THR A 10 -6.29 -14.10 -1.62
CA THR A 10 -5.83 -12.78 -2.10
C THR A 10 -4.36 -12.55 -1.76
N GLN A 11 -3.91 -12.99 -0.58
CA GLN A 11 -2.51 -12.85 -0.14
C GLN A 11 -1.48 -13.47 -1.09
N LYS A 12 -1.84 -14.55 -1.80
CA LYS A 12 -0.94 -15.18 -2.78
C LYS A 12 -0.51 -14.22 -3.89
N GLN A 13 -1.40 -13.31 -4.28
CA GLN A 13 -1.11 -12.35 -5.34
C GLN A 13 -0.13 -11.31 -4.83
N ILE A 14 -0.32 -10.79 -3.62
CA ILE A 14 0.47 -9.69 -3.04
C ILE A 14 2.00 -9.93 -3.07
N LYS A 15 2.44 -11.20 -3.00
CA LYS A 15 3.86 -11.58 -3.01
C LYS A 15 4.64 -11.08 -4.22
N HIS A 16 4.04 -11.00 -5.41
CA HIS A 16 4.78 -10.57 -6.62
C HIS A 16 5.17 -9.09 -6.60
N LEU A 17 4.48 -8.27 -5.79
CA LEU A 17 4.77 -6.84 -5.65
C LEU A 17 5.81 -6.55 -4.56
N LEU A 18 6.13 -7.52 -3.71
CA LEU A 18 7.03 -7.32 -2.57
C LEU A 18 8.47 -7.10 -3.06
N GLY A 19 9.06 -5.96 -2.70
CA GLY A 19 10.41 -5.57 -3.13
C GLY A 19 10.50 -5.13 -4.60
N LYS A 20 9.43 -5.26 -5.39
CA LYS A 20 9.38 -4.80 -6.77
C LYS A 20 9.47 -3.28 -6.79
N SER A 21 10.41 -2.74 -7.58
CA SER A 21 10.66 -1.30 -7.70
C SER A 21 9.93 -0.72 -8.92
N GLY A 22 9.31 0.43 -8.75
CA GLY A 22 8.61 1.17 -9.81
C GLY A 22 8.68 2.68 -9.56
N LYS A 23 8.02 3.45 -10.43
CA LYS A 23 7.97 4.91 -10.34
C LYS A 23 6.55 5.39 -10.09
N ILE A 24 6.41 6.42 -9.24
CA ILE A 24 5.12 7.09 -9.04
C ILE A 24 4.73 7.79 -10.35
N ILE A 25 3.58 7.43 -10.92
CA ILE A 25 3.05 8.11 -12.12
C ILE A 25 2.04 9.20 -11.77
N THR A 26 1.33 9.03 -10.64
CA THR A 26 0.46 10.05 -10.06
C THR A 26 0.20 9.73 -8.59
N TRP A 27 -0.25 10.72 -7.82
CA TRP A 27 -0.58 10.56 -6.41
C TRP A 27 -1.71 11.49 -5.98
N THR A 28 -2.35 11.13 -4.87
CA THR A 28 -3.38 11.96 -4.22
C THR A 28 -3.33 11.76 -2.71
N THR A 29 -3.93 12.66 -1.94
CA THR A 29 -4.02 12.55 -0.48
C THR A 29 -5.47 12.29 -0.07
N ILE A 30 -5.69 11.23 0.70
CA ILE A 30 -7.00 10.92 1.25
C ILE A 30 -7.14 11.63 2.59
N TYR A 31 -8.02 12.63 2.64
CA TYR A 31 -8.31 13.42 3.84
C TYR A 31 -9.47 12.86 4.66
N VAL A 32 -10.51 12.37 4.00
CA VAL A 32 -11.72 11.82 4.64
C VAL A 32 -11.80 10.34 4.33
N THR A 33 -11.88 9.51 5.38
CA THR A 33 -11.73 8.05 5.28
C THR A 33 -12.81 7.35 6.10
N THR A 34 -12.96 6.04 5.89
CA THR A 34 -13.85 5.22 6.70
C THR A 34 -13.32 5.07 8.14
N PRO A 35 -14.16 4.73 9.13
CA PRO A 35 -13.73 4.62 10.53
C PRO A 35 -12.46 3.76 10.74
N ASP A 36 -12.32 2.68 9.98
CA ASP A 36 -11.19 1.74 10.05
C ASP A 36 -9.83 2.39 9.70
N PHE A 37 -9.84 3.40 8.83
CA PHE A 37 -8.63 4.12 8.39
C PHE A 37 -8.54 5.53 8.96
N LYS A 38 -9.44 5.92 9.86
CA LYS A 38 -9.51 7.28 10.41
C LYS A 38 -8.23 7.68 11.13
N LYS A 39 -7.56 6.71 11.77
CA LYS A 39 -6.26 6.91 12.45
C LYS A 39 -5.09 7.14 11.49
N GLN A 40 -5.24 6.80 10.22
CA GLN A 40 -4.20 6.97 9.19
C GLN A 40 -4.39 8.28 8.41
N ALA A 41 -5.54 8.93 8.55
CA ALA A 41 -5.86 10.17 7.83
C ALA A 41 -5.07 11.36 8.39
N PRO A 42 -4.56 12.27 7.55
CA PRO A 42 -4.46 12.16 6.10
C PRO A 42 -3.31 11.24 5.66
N TYR A 43 -3.49 10.49 4.58
CA TYR A 43 -2.41 9.68 3.98
C TYR A 43 -2.36 9.78 2.46
N PRO A 44 -1.15 9.80 1.86
CA PRO A 44 -1.00 9.76 0.42
C PRO A 44 -1.22 8.36 -0.13
N VAL A 45 -1.79 8.31 -1.33
CA VAL A 45 -1.93 7.13 -2.17
C VAL A 45 -1.25 7.40 -3.49
N VAL A 46 -0.43 6.44 -3.92
CA VAL A 46 0.34 6.52 -5.15
C VAL A 46 -0.14 5.48 -6.15
N LEU A 47 -0.08 5.82 -7.43
CA LEU A 47 -0.13 4.86 -8.53
C LEU A 47 1.29 4.68 -9.05
N VAL A 48 1.74 3.43 -9.12
CA VAL A 48 3.12 3.04 -9.41
C VAL A 48 3.13 2.21 -10.69
N GLU A 49 4.03 2.54 -11.59
CA GLU A 49 4.31 1.77 -12.79
C GLU A 49 5.67 1.07 -12.67
N TYR A 50 5.67 -0.23 -12.92
CA TYR A 50 6.85 -1.09 -12.90
C TYR A 50 7.50 -1.20 -14.28
N ILE A 51 8.73 -1.72 -14.33
CA ILE A 51 9.52 -1.84 -15.57
C ILE A 51 8.80 -2.70 -16.63
N ASP A 52 8.03 -3.70 -16.20
CA ASP A 52 7.26 -4.59 -17.08
C ASP A 52 5.90 -4.01 -17.52
N GLY A 53 5.62 -2.74 -17.20
CA GLY A 53 4.37 -2.06 -17.53
C GLY A 53 3.20 -2.40 -16.61
N GLU A 54 3.40 -3.31 -15.64
CA GLU A 54 2.42 -3.56 -14.60
C GLU A 54 2.21 -2.29 -13.75
N ARG A 55 0.97 -2.05 -13.33
CA ARG A 55 0.63 -0.93 -12.45
C ARG A 55 0.00 -1.43 -11.16
N ALA A 56 0.42 -0.86 -10.04
CA ALA A 56 -0.17 -1.10 -8.74
C ALA A 56 -0.39 0.22 -7.99
N TYR A 57 -1.37 0.25 -7.10
CA TYR A 57 -1.68 1.43 -6.30
C TYR A 57 -1.77 1.09 -4.82
N GLY A 58 -1.52 2.08 -3.98
CA GLY A 58 -1.62 1.89 -2.54
C GLY A 58 -1.03 3.06 -1.75
N PRO A 59 -1.17 3.04 -0.42
CA PRO A 59 -0.64 4.11 0.43
C PRO A 59 0.89 4.20 0.36
N LEU A 60 1.41 5.42 0.31
CA LEU A 60 2.84 5.68 0.49
C LEU A 60 3.15 5.83 1.99
N VAL A 61 4.21 5.18 2.47
CA VAL A 61 4.64 5.21 3.86
C VAL A 61 6.14 5.49 3.94
N ASN A 62 6.59 5.95 5.12
CA ASN A 62 7.99 6.27 5.37
C ASN A 62 8.56 7.24 4.31
N TYR A 63 7.83 8.32 4.04
CA TYR A 63 8.17 9.34 3.05
C TYR A 63 8.47 10.67 3.74
N GLY A 64 9.34 11.48 3.13
CA GLY A 64 9.54 12.90 3.45
C GLY A 64 8.86 13.82 2.43
N ASP A 65 8.98 15.13 2.61
CA ASP A 65 8.27 16.12 1.80
C ASP A 65 8.59 16.02 0.30
N CYS A 66 9.84 15.70 -0.06
CA CYS A 66 10.29 15.59 -1.45
C CYS A 66 9.89 14.28 -2.15
N ASP A 67 9.47 13.27 -1.39
CA ASP A 67 9.19 11.94 -1.92
C ASP A 67 7.81 11.86 -2.60
N LEU A 68 6.93 12.81 -2.31
CA LEU A 68 5.60 12.90 -2.91
C LEU A 68 5.63 13.57 -4.29
N SER A 69 6.44 13.02 -5.19
CA SER A 69 6.65 13.58 -6.53
C SER A 69 6.45 12.53 -7.62
N ILE A 70 5.93 12.99 -8.76
CA ILE A 70 5.83 12.15 -9.97
C ILE A 70 7.25 11.81 -10.43
N GLY A 71 7.48 10.55 -10.77
CA GLY A 71 8.78 10.00 -11.18
C GLY A 71 9.62 9.45 -10.03
N LYS A 72 9.25 9.69 -8.76
CA LYS A 72 10.00 9.16 -7.61
C LYS A 72 9.98 7.63 -7.59
N GLU A 73 11.14 7.03 -7.38
CA GLU A 73 11.28 5.59 -7.23
C GLU A 73 10.73 5.12 -5.88
N VAL A 74 9.91 4.08 -5.94
CA VAL A 74 9.31 3.42 -4.78
C VAL A 74 9.37 1.91 -4.94
N PHE A 75 9.27 1.19 -3.83
CA PHE A 75 9.17 -0.27 -3.84
C PHE A 75 8.07 -0.77 -2.91
N GLY A 76 7.51 -1.92 -3.24
CA GLY A 76 6.45 -2.55 -2.44
C GLY A 76 6.99 -3.11 -1.13
N VAL A 77 6.32 -2.77 -0.02
CA VAL A 77 6.64 -3.26 1.33
C VAL A 77 5.41 -3.92 1.96
N LEU A 78 5.63 -5.01 2.70
CA LEU A 78 4.57 -5.67 3.44
C LEU A 78 4.21 -4.87 4.69
N ARG A 79 2.93 -4.56 4.88
CA ARG A 79 2.41 -3.86 6.06
C ARG A 79 1.08 -4.47 6.50
N ILE A 80 0.78 -4.34 7.79
CA ILE A 80 -0.56 -4.63 8.31
C ILE A 80 -1.50 -3.56 7.77
N VAL A 81 -2.55 -3.99 7.05
CA VAL A 81 -3.57 -3.08 6.51
C VAL A 81 -4.80 -3.04 7.39
N ARG A 82 -5.12 -4.16 8.06
CA ARG A 82 -6.24 -4.26 8.97
C ARG A 82 -5.90 -5.20 10.13
N LYS A 83 -6.21 -4.76 11.35
CA LYS A 83 -6.13 -5.57 12.55
C LYS A 83 -7.51 -5.56 13.19
N GLY A 84 -8.14 -6.73 13.21
CA GLY A 84 -9.40 -6.94 13.90
C GLY A 84 -9.21 -7.11 15.41
N ASN A 85 -10.23 -7.68 16.06
CA ASN A 85 -10.12 -8.11 17.46
C ASN A 85 -9.10 -9.26 17.62
N SER A 86 -8.79 -9.66 18.87
CA SER A 86 -7.79 -10.71 19.17
C SER A 86 -8.01 -12.01 18.41
N ASP A 87 -9.27 -12.32 18.09
CA ASP A 87 -9.68 -13.58 17.47
C ASP A 87 -9.87 -13.45 15.95
N GLU A 88 -9.59 -12.27 15.38
CA GLU A 88 -9.69 -12.00 13.95
C GLU A 88 -8.32 -12.05 13.25
N ILE A 89 -8.35 -12.33 11.95
CA ILE A 89 -7.14 -12.47 11.14
C ILE A 89 -6.48 -11.10 10.95
N ILE A 90 -5.14 -11.10 11.05
CA ILE A 90 -4.33 -9.95 10.66
C ILE A 90 -4.18 -9.95 9.14
N GLU A 91 -4.70 -8.91 8.50
CA GLU A 91 -4.57 -8.73 7.07
C GLU A 91 -3.30 -7.96 6.73
N TYR A 92 -2.44 -8.61 5.96
CA TYR A 92 -1.25 -7.99 5.39
C TYR A 92 -1.52 -7.56 3.95
N GLY A 93 -1.00 -6.41 3.57
CA GLY A 93 -1.05 -5.87 2.22
C GLY A 93 0.23 -5.14 1.84
N ILE A 94 0.28 -4.71 0.58
CA ILE A 94 1.40 -3.91 0.07
C ILE A 94 1.10 -2.44 0.27
N LYS A 95 2.10 -1.74 0.82
CA LYS A 95 2.21 -0.28 0.78
C LYS A 95 3.49 0.06 0.01
N PHE A 96 3.65 1.32 -0.36
CA PHE A 96 4.84 1.77 -1.09
C PHE A 96 5.77 2.54 -0.16
N LYS A 97 7.07 2.32 -0.33
CA LYS A 97 8.10 3.09 0.37
C LYS A 97 9.02 3.76 -0.66
N PRO A 98 9.38 5.04 -0.48
CA PRO A 98 10.40 5.69 -1.28
C PRO A 98 11.74 4.95 -1.20
N LYS A 99 12.38 4.81 -2.35
CA LYS A 99 13.78 4.40 -2.39
C LYS A 99 14.65 5.60 -1.95
N ALA A 100 15.64 5.31 -1.11
CA ALA A 100 16.63 6.29 -0.68
C ALA A 100 17.43 6.82 -1.87
#